data_AF-A0A3L7SYL5-F1
#
_entry.id   AF-A0A3L7SYL5-F1
#
_cell.length_a   1.000
_cell.length_b   1.000
_cell.length_c   1.000
_cell.angle_alpha   90.00
_cell.angle_beta   90.00
_cell.angle_gamma   90.00
#
_symmetry.space_group_name_H-M   'P 1'
#
loop_
_entity.id
_entity.type
_entity.pdbx_description
1 polymer ?
#
loop_
_entity_poly.entity_id
_entity_poly.type
_entity_poly.pdbx_seq_one_letter_code
_entity_poly.pdbx_strand_id
1 'polypeptide(L)'
;MGTTGIPDDRILDFVCNTVVAQAPLNEAAFSLVEIRSLGGAALSGTRIPTGNCHHTFFVDLITQYDAKDKTGDERQAIVDLTNLVVDQAREVEGLAVDFSGTHSQPDDVDRSASSSVIFGTEAMAQIVMTLKKRTDPNNRLRFHPFAKFL
;
A
#
# COMPACT_ATOMS: atom_id res chain seq x y z
N MET A 1 3.14 -3.67 -4.45
CA MET A 1 4.24 -3.61 -5.44
C MET A 1 3.86 -4.49 -6.63
N GLY A 2 4.39 -4.26 -7.82
CA GLY A 2 4.12 -5.14 -8.96
C GLY A 2 4.84 -4.77 -10.25
N THR A 3 4.71 -5.65 -11.23
CA THR A 3 5.30 -5.50 -12.57
C THR A 3 4.22 -5.64 -13.63
N THR A 4 4.29 -4.86 -14.70
CA THR A 4 3.33 -4.94 -15.83
C THR A 4 3.53 -6.20 -16.66
N GLY A 5 4.74 -6.75 -16.70
CA GLY A 5 5.09 -8.01 -17.34
C GLY A 5 5.61 -9.06 -16.35
N ILE A 6 6.14 -10.16 -16.89
CA ILE A 6 6.80 -11.21 -16.10
C ILE A 6 7.99 -10.59 -15.33
N PRO A 7 8.11 -10.80 -14.00
CA PRO A 7 9.24 -10.28 -13.24
C PRO A 7 10.55 -10.96 -13.67
N ASP A 8 11.64 -10.19 -13.70
CA ASP A 8 12.99 -10.73 -13.90
C ASP A 8 13.56 -11.29 -12.59
N ASP A 9 14.70 -11.99 -12.68
CA ASP A 9 15.36 -12.62 -11.52
C ASP A 9 15.72 -11.58 -10.45
N ARG A 10 16.10 -10.36 -10.84
CA ARG A 10 16.42 -9.29 -9.91
C ARG A 10 15.21 -8.88 -9.06
N ILE A 11 14.03 -8.80 -9.66
CA ILE A 11 12.79 -8.52 -8.94
C ILE A 11 12.40 -9.70 -8.04
N LEU A 12 12.55 -10.93 -8.52
CA LEU A 12 12.29 -12.13 -7.70
C LEU A 12 13.25 -12.22 -6.50
N ASP A 13 14.53 -11.95 -6.71
CA ASP A 13 15.56 -11.89 -5.67
C ASP A 13 15.24 -10.80 -4.64
N PHE A 14 14.78 -9.62 -5.07
CA PHE A 14 14.33 -8.58 -4.16
C PHE A 14 13.12 -9.04 -3.32
N VAL A 15 12.14 -9.69 -3.94
CA VAL A 15 10.96 -10.21 -3.21
C VAL A 15 11.38 -11.23 -2.15
N CYS A 16 12.24 -12.18 -2.50
CA CYS A 16 12.71 -13.20 -1.55
C CYS A 16 13.62 -12.62 -0.45
N ASN A 17 14.65 -11.87 -0.83
CA ASN A 17 15.73 -11.46 0.07
C ASN A 17 15.44 -10.17 0.84
N THR A 18 14.45 -9.40 0.39
CA THR A 18 14.06 -8.14 1.04
C THR A 18 12.63 -8.20 1.53
N VAL A 19 11.64 -8.37 0.64
CA VAL A 19 10.24 -8.28 1.05
C VAL A 19 9.88 -9.39 2.05
N VAL A 20 10.19 -10.65 1.73
CA VAL A 20 9.87 -11.78 2.61
C VAL A 20 10.81 -11.83 3.81
N ALA A 21 12.10 -11.58 3.62
CA ALA A 21 13.11 -11.74 4.68
C ALA A 21 13.20 -10.57 5.66
N GLN A 22 12.88 -9.33 5.24
CA GLN A 22 13.10 -8.12 6.03
C GLN A 22 11.82 -7.38 6.42
N ALA A 23 10.66 -7.75 5.87
CA ALA A 23 9.39 -7.23 6.38
C ALA A 23 9.26 -7.51 7.89
N PRO A 24 8.63 -6.61 8.67
CA PRO A 24 8.57 -6.70 10.13
C PRO A 24 7.61 -7.79 10.62
N LEU A 25 7.56 -8.97 9.99
CA LEU A 25 6.60 -10.03 10.28
C LEU A 25 6.74 -10.58 11.71
N ASN A 26 7.94 -10.56 12.28
CA ASN A 26 8.17 -10.97 13.67
C ASN A 26 7.57 -9.96 14.67
N GLU A 27 7.77 -8.66 14.41
CA GLU A 27 7.29 -7.58 15.28
C GLU A 27 5.79 -7.30 15.08
N ALA A 28 5.28 -7.63 13.90
CA ALA A 28 3.91 -7.45 13.45
C ALA A 28 3.33 -8.80 13.01
N ALA A 29 3.10 -9.71 13.96
CA ALA A 29 2.75 -11.10 13.71
C ALA A 29 1.44 -11.35 12.93
N PHE A 30 0.57 -10.34 12.80
CA PHE A 30 -0.65 -10.41 11.97
C PHE A 30 -0.42 -9.96 10.52
N SER A 31 0.81 -9.57 10.20
CA SER A 31 1.22 -9.17 8.86
C SER A 31 1.33 -10.35 7.92
N LEU A 32 1.18 -10.07 6.63
CA LEU A 32 1.39 -11.07 5.58
C LEU A 32 1.99 -10.41 4.33
N VAL A 33 2.72 -11.23 3.58
CA VAL A 33 3.16 -10.92 2.22
C VAL A 33 2.33 -11.79 1.28
N GLU A 34 1.52 -11.15 0.44
CA GLU A 34 0.70 -11.84 -0.56
C GLU A 34 1.34 -11.67 -1.94
N ILE A 35 1.68 -12.78 -2.58
CA ILE A 35 2.24 -12.80 -3.94
C ILE A 35 1.20 -13.37 -4.89
N ARG A 36 0.87 -12.62 -5.94
CA ARG A 36 -0.13 -13.01 -6.94
C ARG A 36 0.37 -12.76 -8.34
N SER A 37 -0.13 -13.55 -9.28
CA SER A 37 0.01 -13.29 -10.71
C SER A 37 -1.37 -13.23 -11.37
N LEU A 38 -1.59 -12.24 -12.23
CA LEU A 38 -2.73 -12.21 -13.13
C LEU A 38 -2.31 -12.78 -14.48
N GLY A 39 -3.08 -13.76 -14.96
CA GLY A 39 -2.91 -14.39 -16.26
C GLY A 39 -4.23 -14.83 -16.85
N GLY A 40 -4.18 -15.49 -18.02
CA GLY A 40 -5.36 -16.06 -18.67
C GLY A 40 -6.42 -15.02 -19.03
N ALA A 41 -7.69 -15.31 -18.70
CA ALA A 41 -8.84 -14.48 -19.06
C ALA A 41 -8.75 -13.04 -18.54
N ALA A 42 -8.03 -12.78 -17.43
CA ALA A 42 -7.82 -11.43 -16.89
C ALA A 42 -7.10 -10.50 -17.89
N LEU A 43 -6.31 -11.06 -18.83
CA LEU A 43 -5.59 -10.29 -19.86
C LEU A 43 -6.46 -9.95 -21.07
N SER A 44 -7.63 -10.58 -21.22
CA SER A 44 -8.53 -10.40 -22.37
C SER A 44 -9.57 -9.27 -22.18
N GLY A 45 -9.71 -8.76 -20.96
CA GLY A 45 -10.66 -7.70 -20.62
C GLY A 45 -10.15 -6.31 -20.98
N THR A 46 -11.07 -5.35 -21.08
CA THR A 46 -10.73 -3.92 -21.20
C THR A 46 -9.93 -3.49 -19.98
N ARG A 47 -8.74 -2.93 -20.18
CA ARG A 47 -7.93 -2.40 -19.10
C ARG A 47 -8.61 -1.18 -18.49
N ILE A 48 -8.81 -1.19 -17.17
CA ILE A 48 -9.19 0.03 -16.45
C ILE A 48 -7.98 0.99 -16.42
N PRO A 49 -8.17 2.31 -16.42
CA PRO A 49 -7.09 3.26 -16.70
C PRO A 49 -6.06 3.39 -15.57
N THR A 50 -6.35 2.93 -14.35
CA THR A 50 -5.48 3.11 -13.17
C THR A 50 -5.54 1.91 -12.22
N GLY A 51 -4.61 1.88 -11.27
CA GLY A 51 -4.58 0.93 -10.16
C GLY A 51 -3.79 -0.34 -10.44
N ASN A 52 -3.69 -1.18 -9.42
CA ASN A 52 -2.84 -2.37 -9.44
C ASN A 52 -3.16 -3.34 -10.59
N CYS A 53 -4.38 -3.35 -11.13
CA CYS A 53 -4.83 -4.18 -12.27
C CYS A 53 -3.94 -4.14 -13.54
N HIS A 54 -3.04 -3.16 -13.68
CA HIS A 54 -2.06 -3.09 -14.77
C HIS A 54 -0.87 -4.01 -14.57
N HIS A 55 -0.65 -4.45 -13.33
CA HIS A 55 0.37 -5.43 -13.02
C HIS A 55 -0.11 -6.83 -13.40
N THR A 56 0.83 -7.67 -13.82
CA THR A 56 0.61 -9.11 -14.05
C THR A 56 1.28 -9.94 -12.97
N PHE A 57 2.18 -9.35 -12.20
CA PHE A 57 2.72 -9.91 -10.97
C PHE A 57 2.65 -8.86 -9.87
N PHE A 58 2.25 -9.30 -8.67
CA PHE A 58 1.89 -8.47 -7.54
C PHE A 58 2.52 -9.01 -6.29
N VAL A 59 2.98 -8.09 -5.45
CA VAL A 59 3.41 -8.37 -4.08
C VAL A 59 2.78 -7.33 -3.19
N ASP A 60 1.81 -7.75 -2.39
CA ASP A 60 1.18 -6.92 -1.37
C ASP A 60 1.87 -7.17 -0.04
N LEU A 61 2.47 -6.12 0.52
CA LEU A 61 3.03 -6.12 1.86
C LEU A 61 2.00 -5.53 2.80
N ILE A 62 1.33 -6.40 3.56
CA ILE A 62 0.28 -6.01 4.50
C ILE A 62 0.88 -6.09 5.90
N THR A 63 1.21 -4.92 6.47
CA THR A 63 1.73 -4.85 7.83
C THR A 63 0.61 -4.57 8.82
N GLN A 64 0.36 -5.54 9.71
CA GLN A 64 -0.67 -5.49 10.75
C GLN A 64 -0.13 -6.02 12.06
N TYR A 65 -0.45 -5.35 13.16
CA TYR A 65 0.00 -5.71 14.49
C TYR A 65 -1.07 -5.36 15.54
N ASP A 66 -1.07 -6.05 16.68
CA ASP A 66 -1.90 -5.67 17.82
C ASP A 66 -1.25 -4.50 18.56
N ALA A 67 -1.93 -3.36 18.56
CA ALA A 67 -1.46 -2.15 19.20
C ALA A 67 -1.64 -2.15 20.73
N LYS A 68 -2.49 -3.04 21.28
CA LYS A 68 -2.91 -3.02 22.69
C LYS A 68 -1.71 -3.00 23.66
N ASP A 69 -0.71 -3.83 23.38
CA ASP A 69 0.45 -4.03 24.26
C ASP A 69 1.75 -3.45 23.69
N LYS A 70 1.67 -2.58 22.66
CA LYS A 70 2.82 -1.88 22.07
C LYS A 70 2.85 -0.40 22.44
N THR A 71 4.01 0.06 22.87
CA THR A 71 4.34 1.47 23.10
C THR A 71 4.39 2.26 21.79
N GLY A 72 4.41 3.60 21.87
CA GLY A 72 4.54 4.45 20.68
C GLY A 72 5.82 4.17 19.89
N ASP A 73 6.95 3.97 20.58
CA ASP A 73 8.24 3.70 19.95
C ASP A 73 8.27 2.34 19.23
N GLU A 74 7.67 1.30 19.81
CA GLU A 74 7.57 -0.02 19.15
C GLU A 74 6.70 0.04 17.90
N ARG A 75 5.62 0.83 17.92
CA ARG A 75 4.77 1.05 16.73
C ARG A 75 5.53 1.79 15.65
N GLN A 76 6.29 2.83 16.04
CA GLN A 76 7.12 3.59 15.11
C GLN A 76 8.21 2.70 14.47
N ALA A 77 8.84 1.83 15.25
CA ALA A 77 9.82 0.88 14.71
C ALA A 77 9.24 -0.04 13.63
N ILE A 78 7.99 -0.50 13.79
CA ILE A 78 7.28 -1.30 12.77
C ILE A 78 7.03 -0.48 11.51
N VAL A 79 6.60 0.78 11.67
CA VAL A 79 6.41 1.72 10.55
C VAL A 79 7.73 1.94 9.81
N ASP A 80 8.82 2.21 10.53
CA ASP A 80 10.13 2.49 9.96
C ASP A 80 10.68 1.29 9.17
N LEU A 81 10.51 0.07 9.70
CA LEU A 81 10.89 -1.16 9.00
C LEU A 81 10.06 -1.39 7.74
N THR A 82 8.75 -1.13 7.79
CA THR A 82 7.88 -1.21 6.61
C THR A 82 8.31 -0.21 5.54
N ASN A 83 8.60 1.01 5.98
CA ASN A 83 9.06 2.11 5.14
C ASN A 83 10.40 1.83 4.47
N LEU A 84 11.32 1.19 5.18
CA LEU A 84 12.60 0.77 4.64
C LEU A 84 12.41 -0.17 3.44
N VAL A 85 11.56 -1.19 3.58
CA VAL A 85 11.26 -2.15 2.48
C VAL A 85 10.61 -1.43 1.30
N VAL A 86 9.68 -0.51 1.57
CA VAL A 86 9.01 0.29 0.55
C VAL A 86 9.99 1.18 -0.21
N ASP A 87 10.91 1.84 0.49
CA ASP A 87 11.91 2.70 -0.13
C ASP A 87 12.88 1.89 -0.98
N GLN A 88 13.35 0.75 -0.48
CA GLN A 88 14.19 -0.15 -1.27
C GLN A 88 13.46 -0.64 -2.52
N ALA A 89 12.14 -0.90 -2.45
CA ALA A 89 11.36 -1.29 -3.61
C ALA A 89 11.28 -0.22 -4.69
N ARG A 90 11.30 1.07 -4.32
CA ARG A 90 11.31 2.20 -5.29
C ARG A 90 12.60 2.27 -6.10
N GLU A 91 13.70 1.77 -5.54
CA GLU A 91 15.02 1.76 -6.20
C GLU A 91 15.20 0.56 -7.14
N VAL A 92 14.28 -0.42 -7.12
CA VAL A 92 14.33 -1.57 -8.02
C VAL A 92 13.72 -1.18 -9.37
N GLU A 93 14.56 -0.97 -10.38
CA GLU A 93 14.12 -0.70 -11.76
C GLU A 93 13.04 -1.69 -12.23
N GLY A 94 11.98 -1.22 -12.88
CA GLY A 94 10.90 -2.10 -13.37
C GLY A 94 9.92 -2.61 -12.30
N LEU A 95 10.16 -2.38 -11.01
CA LEU A 95 9.21 -2.64 -9.93
C LEU A 95 8.40 -1.37 -9.63
N ALA A 96 7.09 -1.43 -9.79
CA ALA A 96 6.20 -0.34 -9.42
C ALA A 96 5.75 -0.47 -7.96
N VAL A 97 5.71 0.66 -7.26
CA VAL A 97 5.11 0.77 -5.92
C VAL A 97 3.79 1.52 -6.06
N ASP A 98 2.69 0.85 -5.70
CA ASP A 98 1.32 1.36 -5.82
C ASP A 98 0.65 1.29 -4.45
N PHE A 99 0.05 2.40 -4.01
CA PHE A 99 -0.68 2.54 -2.75
C PHE A 99 -2.20 2.72 -2.93
N SER A 100 -2.72 2.58 -4.15
CA SER A 100 -4.15 2.71 -4.45
C SER A 100 -5.02 1.67 -3.71
N GLY A 101 -4.44 0.51 -3.36
CA GLY A 101 -5.04 -0.50 -2.50
C GLY A 101 -4.73 -0.35 -1.01
N THR A 102 -3.96 0.68 -0.61
CA THR A 102 -3.54 0.85 0.79
C THR A 102 -4.69 1.38 1.61
N HIS A 103 -5.15 0.56 2.56
CA HIS A 103 -6.03 0.97 3.63
C HIS A 103 -5.14 1.48 4.79
N SER A 104 -5.17 2.79 5.07
CA SER A 104 -4.31 3.52 6.03
C SER A 104 -3.63 2.70 7.14
N GLN A 105 -2.33 2.96 7.29
CA GLN A 105 -1.59 2.83 8.54
C GLN A 105 -1.92 4.03 9.45
N PRO A 106 -2.59 3.83 10.61
CA PRO A 106 -2.87 4.93 11.53
C PRO A 106 -1.58 5.62 12.02
N ASP A 107 -0.48 4.87 12.11
CA ASP A 107 0.76 5.32 12.75
C ASP A 107 1.77 6.01 11.81
N ASP A 108 1.64 5.90 10.48
CA ASP A 108 2.51 6.63 9.52
C ASP A 108 1.77 7.82 8.88
N VAL A 109 1.86 8.99 9.52
CA VAL A 109 1.16 10.21 9.09
C VAL A 109 1.83 10.84 7.87
N ASP A 110 3.16 10.89 7.85
CA ASP A 110 3.92 11.71 6.91
C ASP A 110 4.18 11.02 5.56
N ARG A 111 4.10 9.68 5.49
CA ARG A 111 4.27 8.92 4.24
C ARG A 111 2.98 8.28 3.71
N SER A 112 1.84 8.66 4.28
CA SER A 112 0.54 8.22 3.77
C SER A 112 0.34 8.65 2.31
N ALA A 113 -0.24 7.76 1.49
CA ALA A 113 -0.51 8.08 0.09
C ALA A 113 -1.46 9.27 -0.01
N SER A 114 -1.19 10.20 -0.94
CA SER A 114 -2.09 11.32 -1.16
C SER A 114 -3.46 10.85 -1.63
N SER A 115 -4.51 11.60 -1.30
CA SER A 115 -5.87 11.33 -1.77
C SER A 115 -5.95 11.26 -3.30
N SER A 116 -5.15 12.06 -4.01
CA SER A 116 -5.08 12.04 -5.47
C SER A 116 -4.44 10.79 -6.05
N VAL A 117 -3.45 10.20 -5.37
CA VAL A 117 -2.89 8.89 -5.74
C VAL A 117 -3.92 7.79 -5.53
N ILE A 118 -4.65 7.82 -4.41
CA ILE A 118 -5.67 6.82 -4.08
C ILE A 118 -6.86 6.89 -5.04
N PHE A 119 -7.37 8.09 -5.31
CA PHE A 119 -8.54 8.31 -6.17
C PHE A 119 -8.17 8.51 -7.65
N GLY A 120 -6.90 8.31 -8.00
CA GLY A 120 -6.37 8.37 -9.36
C GLY A 120 -6.21 9.77 -9.96
N THR A 121 -6.92 10.79 -9.46
CA THR A 121 -6.76 12.19 -9.91
C THR A 121 -7.03 13.19 -8.78
N GLU A 122 -6.45 14.39 -8.91
CA GLU A 122 -6.73 15.51 -8.00
C GLU A 122 -8.20 15.93 -8.05
N ALA A 123 -8.80 16.01 -9.25
CA ALA A 123 -10.21 16.37 -9.41
C ALA A 123 -11.14 15.39 -8.69
N MET A 124 -10.88 14.07 -8.80
CA MET A 124 -11.65 13.06 -8.08
C MET A 124 -11.46 13.19 -6.58
N ALA A 125 -10.22 13.38 -6.12
CA ALA A 125 -9.94 13.60 -4.70
C ALA A 125 -10.70 14.80 -4.11
N GLN A 126 -10.77 15.92 -4.83
CA GLN A 126 -11.53 17.10 -4.41
C GLN A 126 -13.03 16.86 -4.34
N ILE A 127 -13.60 16.13 -5.30
CA ILE A 127 -15.02 15.74 -5.30
C ILE A 127 -15.34 14.88 -4.07
N VAL A 128 -14.53 13.84 -3.83
CA VAL A 128 -14.73 12.94 -2.69
C VAL A 128 -14.56 13.69 -1.37
N MET A 129 -13.55 14.57 -1.25
CA MET A 129 -13.35 15.40 -0.06
C MET A 129 -14.54 16.34 0.20
N THR A 130 -15.08 16.97 -0.85
CA THR A 130 -16.26 17.83 -0.73
C THR A 130 -17.48 17.04 -0.25
N LEU A 131 -17.71 15.85 -0.83
CA LEU A 131 -18.78 14.96 -0.39
C LEU A 131 -18.61 14.54 1.07
N LYS A 132 -17.39 14.16 1.47
CA LYS A 132 -17.05 13.75 2.82
C LYS A 132 -17.36 14.85 3.84
N LYS A 133 -16.94 16.10 3.60
CA LYS A 133 -17.23 17.25 4.47
C LYS A 133 -18.73 17.51 4.61
N ARG A 134 -19.49 17.35 3.52
CA ARG A 134 -20.94 17.55 3.52
C ARG A 134 -21.68 16.45 4.29
N THR A 135 -21.28 15.20 4.10
CA THR A 135 -22.00 14.04 4.66
C THR A 135 -21.54 13.68 6.07
N ASP A 136 -20.29 13.97 6.42
CA ASP A 136 -19.71 13.70 7.74
C ASP A 136 -18.79 14.85 8.18
N PRO A 137 -19.37 16.01 8.53
CA PRO A 137 -18.62 17.23 8.85
C PRO A 137 -17.74 17.09 10.10
N ASN A 138 -18.08 16.16 11.00
CA ASN A 138 -17.33 15.90 12.23
C ASN A 138 -16.34 14.73 12.08
N ASN A 139 -16.15 14.24 10.85
CA ASN A 139 -15.31 13.10 10.51
C ASN A 139 -15.50 11.87 11.42
N ARG A 140 -16.75 11.50 11.74
CA ARG A 140 -17.09 10.33 12.56
C ARG A 140 -16.70 9.02 11.89
N LEU A 141 -16.82 8.95 10.56
CA LEU A 141 -16.45 7.81 9.73
C LEU A 141 -15.00 7.97 9.27
N ARG A 142 -14.06 7.55 10.11
CA ARG A 142 -12.62 7.67 9.87
C ARG A 142 -12.12 6.50 9.01
N PHE A 143 -12.07 6.68 7.70
CA PHE A 143 -11.51 5.72 6.73
C PHE A 143 -10.50 6.42 5.82
N HIS A 144 -9.50 5.72 5.30
CA HIS A 144 -8.47 6.31 4.43
C HIS A 144 -9.03 6.93 3.14
N PRO A 145 -8.49 8.07 2.64
CA PRO A 145 -7.47 8.94 3.24
C PRO A 145 -8.01 9.82 4.38
N PHE A 146 -9.31 9.76 4.66
CA PHE A 146 -9.97 10.68 5.59
C PHE A 146 -9.81 10.35 7.09
N ALA A 147 -9.15 9.25 7.44
CA ALA A 147 -8.96 8.85 8.83
C ALA A 147 -8.24 9.93 9.67
N LYS A 148 -7.46 10.81 9.02
CA LYS A 148 -6.60 11.81 9.67
C LYS A 148 -7.08 13.27 9.55
N PHE A 149 -8.19 13.58 8.87
CA PHE A 149 -8.74 14.95 8.92
C PHE A 149 -9.36 15.20 10.30
N LEU A 150 -8.81 16.13 11.07
CA LEU A 150 -9.40 16.66 12.30
C LEU A 150 -9.91 18.08 12.06
#